data_AF-A0A1M7Q2Z6-F1
#
_entry.id   AF-A0A1M7Q2Z6-F1
#
_cell.length_a   1.000
_cell.length_b   1.000
_cell.length_c   1.000
_cell.angle_alpha   90.00
_cell.angle_beta   90.00
_cell.angle_gamma   90.00
#
_symmetry.space_group_name_H-M   'P 1'
#
loop_
_entity.id
_entity.type
_entity.pdbx_description
1 polymer ?
#
loop_
_entity_poly.entity_id
_entity_poly.type
_entity_poly.pdbx_seq_one_letter_code
_entity_poly.pdbx_strand_id
1 'polypeptide(L)'
;MNNTLKSIWAILAGFIVVIIISTLTDLALQKTGIMKLPYHLNAWWFIVIVIIYRTIYGIGGCYLTAALAPAKPMLHVFISGVIGLILSVIGLLVVKEPPVWYPATLVILALPTALFGGYLRILKTK
;
A
#
# COMPACT_ATOMS: atom_id res chain seq x y z
N MET A 1 -17.79 -8.55 19.91
CA MET A 1 -17.61 -7.99 18.54
C MET A 1 -17.79 -9.11 17.52
N ASN A 2 -18.81 -9.00 16.65
CA ASN A 2 -19.10 -10.04 15.64
C ASN A 2 -17.89 -10.26 14.72
N ASN A 3 -17.66 -11.51 14.28
CA ASN A 3 -16.49 -11.86 13.46
C ASN A 3 -16.39 -11.05 12.17
N THR A 4 -17.53 -10.65 11.57
CA THR A 4 -17.57 -9.75 10.41
C THR A 4 -16.96 -8.39 10.70
N LEU A 5 -17.25 -7.79 11.86
CA LEU A 5 -16.71 -6.49 12.23
C LEU A 5 -15.20 -6.56 12.45
N LYS A 6 -14.70 -7.66 13.02
CA LYS A 6 -13.27 -7.94 13.14
C LYS A 6 -12.60 -8.05 11.77
N SER A 7 -13.22 -8.75 10.83
CA SER A 7 -12.73 -8.89 9.46
C SER A 7 -12.61 -7.56 8.72
N ILE A 8 -13.64 -6.72 8.81
CA ILE A 8 -13.61 -5.37 8.21
C ILE A 8 -12.50 -4.54 8.85
N TRP A 9 -12.41 -4.55 10.18
CA TRP A 9 -11.35 -3.83 10.89
C TRP A 9 -9.95 -4.29 10.55
N ALA A 10 -9.74 -5.60 10.32
CA ALA A 10 -8.44 -6.11 9.91
C ALA A 10 -7.97 -5.48 8.60
N ILE A 11 -8.86 -5.39 7.61
CA ILE A 11 -8.56 -4.78 6.31
C ILE A 11 -8.36 -3.27 6.46
N LEU A 12 -9.27 -2.58 7.16
CA LEU A 12 -9.20 -1.14 7.35
C LEU A 12 -7.93 -0.72 8.09
N ALA A 13 -7.53 -1.45 9.14
CA ALA A 13 -6.31 -1.15 9.88
C ALA A 13 -5.07 -1.19 8.99
N GLY A 14 -4.96 -2.18 8.10
CA GLY A 14 -3.88 -2.25 7.12
C GLY A 14 -3.85 -1.03 6.20
N PHE A 15 -4.99 -0.64 5.63
CA PHE A 15 -5.10 0.55 4.78
C PHE A 15 -4.77 1.84 5.54
N ILE A 16 -5.32 2.03 6.74
CA ILE A 16 -5.09 3.21 7.57
C ILE A 16 -3.60 3.38 7.84
N VAL A 17 -2.91 2.31 8.24
CA VAL A 17 -1.47 2.36 8.49
C VAL A 17 -0.70 2.77 7.23
N VAL A 18 -1.00 2.16 6.08
CA VAL A 18 -0.35 2.50 4.81
C VAL A 18 -0.59 3.97 4.42
N ILE A 19 -1.82 4.46 4.56
CA ILE A 19 -2.18 5.84 4.24
C ILE A 19 -1.42 6.81 5.15
N ILE A 20 -1.43 6.56 6.46
CA ILE A 20 -0.77 7.43 7.44
C ILE A 20 0.73 7.47 7.19
N ILE A 21 1.41 6.31 7.13
CA ILE A 21 2.87 6.27 7.00
C ILE A 21 3.33 6.82 5.65
N SER A 22 2.58 6.57 4.56
CA SER A 22 2.90 7.12 3.25
C SER A 22 2.75 8.63 3.23
N THR A 23 1.65 9.16 3.77
CA THR A 23 1.39 10.61 3.82
C THR A 23 2.44 11.32 4.67
N LEU A 24 2.78 10.77 5.84
CA LEU A 24 3.81 11.35 6.70
C LEU A 24 5.20 11.33 6.03
N THR A 25 5.53 10.25 5.32
CA THR A 25 6.79 10.16 4.57
C THR A 25 6.84 11.20 3.46
N ASP A 26 5.78 11.32 2.66
CA ASP A 26 5.70 12.28 1.56
C ASP A 26 5.82 13.73 2.09
N LEU A 27 5.13 14.06 3.19
CA LEU A 27 5.24 15.37 3.83
C LEU A 27 6.65 15.65 4.35
N ALA A 28 7.33 14.67 4.95
CA ALA A 28 8.70 14.82 5.40
C ALA A 28 9.67 15.05 4.22
N LEU A 29 9.51 14.30 3.14
CA LEU A 29 10.33 14.44 1.93
C LEU A 29 10.07 15.78 1.22
N GLN A 30 8.84 16.30 1.26
CA GLN A 30 8.51 17.63 0.72
C GLN A 30 9.14 18.74 1.56
N LYS A 31 9.04 18.65 2.89
CA LYS A 31 9.63 19.65 3.81
C LYS A 31 11.14 19.74 3.71
N THR A 32 11.81 18.64 3.37
CA THR A 32 13.27 18.60 3.17
C THR A 32 13.69 19.05 1.77
N GLY A 33 12.75 19.30 0.85
CA GLY A 33 13.04 19.67 -0.54
C GLY A 33 13.50 18.50 -1.43
N ILE A 34 13.55 17.28 -0.88
CA ILE A 34 13.91 16.06 -1.61
C ILE A 34 12.79 15.70 -2.61
N MET A 35 11.54 15.74 -2.15
CA MET A 35 10.35 15.59 -3.00
C MET A 35 9.91 16.96 -3.50
N LYS A 36 9.99 17.19 -4.81
CA LYS A 36 9.59 18.44 -5.45
C LYS A 36 8.16 18.39 -5.93
N LEU A 37 7.45 19.52 -5.79
CA LEU A 37 6.24 19.83 -6.54
C LEU A 37 6.54 20.86 -7.63
N PRO A 38 5.97 20.73 -8.84
CA PRO A 38 5.16 19.61 -9.32
C PRO A 38 5.95 18.29 -9.47
N TYR A 39 5.27 17.14 -9.27
CA TYR A 39 5.93 15.84 -9.09
C TYR A 39 6.77 15.35 -10.27
N HIS A 40 6.54 15.85 -11.48
CA HIS A 40 7.35 15.52 -12.66
C HIS A 40 8.77 16.12 -12.62
N LEU A 41 9.06 17.03 -11.70
CA LEU A 41 10.40 17.61 -11.50
C LEU A 41 11.35 16.72 -10.68
N ASN A 42 10.85 15.60 -10.15
CA ASN A 42 11.67 14.68 -9.38
C ASN A 42 12.59 13.86 -10.30
N ALA A 43 13.83 13.67 -9.85
CA ALA A 43 14.81 12.89 -10.59
C ALA A 43 14.47 11.39 -10.61
N TRP A 44 14.98 10.66 -11.60
CA TRP A 44 14.70 9.23 -11.78
C TRP A 44 15.08 8.38 -10.55
N TRP A 45 16.15 8.71 -9.83
CA TRP A 45 16.56 7.99 -8.63
C TRP A 45 15.53 8.12 -7.51
N PHE A 46 14.82 9.25 -7.45
CA PHE A 46 13.78 9.49 -6.45
C PHE A 46 12.55 8.62 -6.72
N ILE A 47 12.23 8.38 -8.00
CA ILE A 47 11.16 7.45 -8.40
C ILE A 47 11.41 6.06 -7.80
N VAL A 48 12.65 5.56 -7.88
CA VAL A 48 13.04 4.27 -7.30
C VAL A 48 12.83 4.25 -5.78
N ILE A 49 13.21 5.31 -5.08
CA ILE A 49 12.99 5.43 -3.63
C ILE A 49 11.49 5.38 -3.31
N VAL A 50 10.65 6.10 -4.08
CA VAL A 50 9.20 6.08 -3.93
C VAL A 50 8.62 4.68 -4.08
N ILE A 51 9.04 3.97 -5.11
CA ILE A 51 8.61 2.59 -5.34
C ILE A 51 9.03 1.71 -4.16
N ILE A 52 10.28 1.82 -3.68
CA ILE A 52 10.79 1.01 -2.58
C ILE A 52 9.99 1.24 -1.30
N TYR A 53 9.88 2.48 -0.81
CA TYR A 53 9.20 2.69 0.48
C TYR A 53 7.71 2.34 0.39
N ARG A 54 7.05 2.60 -0.74
CA ARG A 54 5.63 2.24 -0.91
C ARG A 54 5.42 0.73 -0.98
N THR A 55 6.36 0.00 -1.58
CA THR A 55 6.36 -1.46 -1.56
C THR A 55 6.47 -1.97 -0.13
N ILE A 56 7.42 -1.45 0.65
CA ILE A 56 7.62 -1.81 2.05
C ILE A 56 6.35 -1.52 2.88
N TYR A 57 5.75 -0.35 2.70
CA TYR A 57 4.54 0.04 3.41
C TYR A 57 3.36 -0.85 3.02
N GLY A 58 3.17 -1.15 1.73
CA GLY A 58 2.12 -2.06 1.25
C GLY A 58 2.25 -3.46 1.84
N ILE A 59 3.48 -4.00 1.88
CA ILE A 59 3.79 -5.28 2.54
C ILE A 59 3.43 -5.20 4.02
N GLY A 60 3.85 -4.15 4.73
CA GLY A 60 3.58 -3.94 6.15
C GLY A 60 2.08 -3.83 6.46
N GLY A 61 1.33 -3.10 5.64
CA GLY A 61 -0.13 -2.98 5.76
C GLY A 61 -0.83 -4.32 5.59
N CYS A 62 -0.45 -5.10 4.58
CA CYS A 62 -1.06 -6.41 4.35
C CYS A 62 -0.62 -7.46 5.37
N TYR A 63 0.61 -7.36 5.89
CA TYR A 63 1.05 -8.14 7.05
C TYR A 63 0.18 -7.84 8.27
N LEU A 64 -0.14 -6.56 8.53
CA LEU A 64 -1.02 -6.17 9.62
C LEU A 64 -2.45 -6.68 9.40
N THR A 65 -2.99 -6.57 8.17
CA THR A 65 -4.29 -7.16 7.80
C THR A 65 -4.33 -8.65 8.12
N ALA A 66 -3.29 -9.40 7.75
CA ALA A 66 -3.17 -10.82 8.09
C ALA A 66 -3.08 -11.06 9.60
N ALA A 67 -2.38 -10.19 10.33
CA ALA A 67 -2.19 -10.33 11.77
C ALA A 67 -3.47 -10.10 12.58
N LEU A 68 -4.35 -9.22 12.11
CA LEU A 68 -5.61 -8.87 12.75
C LEU A 68 -6.80 -9.71 12.27
N ALA A 69 -6.64 -10.47 11.17
CA ALA A 69 -7.70 -11.29 10.60
C ALA A 69 -8.21 -12.34 11.61
N PRO A 70 -9.52 -12.41 11.89
CA PRO A 70 -10.06 -13.36 12.87
C PRO A 70 -10.00 -14.82 12.41
N ALA A 71 -9.97 -15.06 11.10
CA ALA A 71 -9.81 -16.36 10.47
C ALA A 71 -9.33 -16.18 9.03
N LYS A 72 -8.72 -17.21 8.43
CA LYS A 72 -8.30 -17.20 7.01
C LYS A 72 -7.49 -15.94 6.64
N PRO A 73 -6.29 -15.73 7.22
CA PRO A 73 -5.51 -14.51 7.01
C PRO A 73 -5.21 -14.21 5.53
N MET A 74 -4.89 -15.24 4.72
CA MET A 74 -4.69 -15.06 3.28
C MET A 74 -5.90 -14.52 2.55
N LEU A 75 -7.12 -14.90 2.96
CA LEU A 75 -8.33 -14.41 2.31
C LEU A 75 -8.49 -12.91 2.54
N HIS A 76 -8.25 -12.44 3.77
CA HIS A 76 -8.32 -11.02 4.10
C HIS A 76 -7.25 -10.21 3.37
N VAL A 77 -6.04 -10.75 3.27
CA VAL A 77 -4.96 -10.16 2.49
C VAL A 77 -5.30 -10.09 1.00
N PHE A 78 -5.85 -11.16 0.43
CA PHE A 78 -6.25 -11.17 -0.96
C PHE A 78 -7.34 -10.14 -1.26
N ILE A 79 -8.37 -10.06 -0.41
CA ILE A 79 -9.41 -9.03 -0.51
C ILE A 79 -8.78 -7.63 -0.40
N SER A 80 -7.87 -7.41 0.55
CA SER A 80 -7.15 -6.15 0.70
C SER A 80 -6.34 -5.80 -0.55
N GLY A 81 -5.66 -6.77 -1.16
CA GLY A 81 -4.91 -6.60 -2.41
C GLY A 81 -5.81 -6.27 -3.60
N VAL A 82 -6.97 -6.92 -3.72
CA VAL A 82 -7.97 -6.62 -4.76
C VAL A 82 -8.54 -5.21 -4.59
N ILE A 83 -8.87 -4.80 -3.37
CA ILE A 83 -9.31 -3.42 -3.08
C ILE A 83 -8.22 -2.44 -3.48
N GLY A 84 -6.97 -2.68 -3.07
CA GLY A 84 -5.82 -1.84 -3.43
C GLY A 84 -5.61 -1.75 -4.94
N LEU A 85 -5.78 -2.86 -5.66
CA LEU A 85 -5.71 -2.91 -7.12
C LEU A 85 -6.80 -2.06 -7.77
N ILE A 86 -8.06 -2.22 -7.35
CA ILE A 86 -9.19 -1.44 -7.88
C ILE A 86 -8.94 0.06 -7.67
N LEU A 87 -8.54 0.46 -6.46
CA LEU A 87 -8.22 1.86 -6.15
C LEU A 87 -7.05 2.38 -7.01
N SER A 88 -6.04 1.56 -7.25
CA SER A 88 -4.89 1.93 -8.08
C SER A 88 -5.27 2.08 -9.55
N VAL A 89 -6.13 1.20 -10.07
CA VAL A 89 -6.66 1.29 -11.44
C VAL A 89 -7.50 2.55 -11.59
N ILE A 90 -8.40 2.84 -10.64
CA ILE A 90 -9.16 4.08 -10.65
C ILE A 90 -8.20 5.29 -10.66
N GLY A 91 -7.18 5.27 -9.80
CA GLY A 91 -6.13 6.31 -9.78
C GLY A 91 -5.42 6.49 -11.12
N LEU A 92 -5.12 5.39 -11.81
CA LEU A 92 -4.51 5.41 -13.14
C LEU A 92 -5.44 5.98 -14.22
N LEU A 93 -6.74 5.73 -14.13
CA LEU A 93 -7.72 6.22 -15.09
C LEU A 93 -8.05 7.71 -14.91
N VAL A 94 -7.96 8.24 -13.68
CA VAL A 94 -8.32 9.62 -13.37
C VAL A 94 -7.13 10.59 -13.32
N VAL A 95 -5.89 10.09 -13.37
CA VAL A 95 -4.69 10.94 -13.36
C VAL A 95 -4.66 11.82 -14.61
N LYS A 96 -4.63 13.15 -14.41
CA LYS A 96 -4.63 14.14 -15.52
C LYS A 96 -3.24 14.73 -15.79
N GLU A 97 -2.43 14.85 -14.75
CA GLU A 97 -1.11 15.47 -14.79
C GLU A 97 -0.02 14.43 -14.49
N PRO A 98 1.16 14.51 -15.13
CA PRO A 98 2.25 13.62 -14.81
C PRO A 98 2.66 13.71 -13.33
N PRO A 99 3.14 12.60 -12.74
CA PRO A 99 3.58 11.39 -13.44
C PRO A 99 2.61 10.19 -13.44
N VAL A 100 2.39 9.62 -14.63
CA VAL A 100 1.61 8.37 -14.82
C VAL A 100 2.30 7.13 -14.25
N TRP A 101 3.64 7.15 -14.11
CA TRP A 101 4.39 6.03 -13.53
C TRP A 101 3.91 5.70 -12.11
N TYR A 102 3.45 6.69 -11.36
CA TYR A 102 3.04 6.52 -9.98
C TYR A 102 1.83 5.58 -9.82
N PRO A 103 0.65 5.90 -10.37
CA PRO A 103 -0.49 4.99 -10.30
C PRO A 103 -0.24 3.67 -11.04
N ALA A 104 0.53 3.67 -12.14
CA ALA A 104 0.89 2.45 -12.86
C ALA A 104 1.69 1.47 -11.98
N THR A 105 2.65 1.98 -11.20
CA THR A 105 3.44 1.16 -10.27
C THR A 105 2.56 0.57 -9.18
N LEU A 106 1.59 1.34 -8.65
CA LEU A 106 0.65 0.82 -7.66
C LEU A 106 -0.23 -0.31 -8.20
N VAL A 107 -0.69 -0.20 -9.45
CA VAL A 107 -1.44 -1.28 -10.12
C VAL A 107 -0.60 -2.56 -10.20
N ILE A 108 0.65 -2.44 -10.68
CA ILE A 108 1.56 -3.58 -10.85
C ILE A 108 1.88 -4.24 -9.50
N LEU A 109 2.08 -3.44 -8.46
CA LEU A 109 2.56 -3.93 -7.17
C LEU A 109 1.45 -4.28 -6.17
N ALA A 110 0.19 -3.94 -6.44
CA ALA A 110 -0.93 -4.16 -5.50
C ALA A 110 -1.04 -5.63 -5.03
N LEU A 111 -1.07 -6.58 -5.97
CA LEU A 111 -1.17 -8.01 -5.64
C LEU A 111 0.15 -8.60 -5.11
N PRO A 112 1.32 -8.37 -5.74
CA PRO A 112 2.59 -8.86 -5.21
C PRO A 112 2.87 -8.43 -3.76
N THR A 113 2.68 -7.15 -3.44
CA THR A 113 2.94 -6.64 -2.08
C THR A 113 1.95 -7.21 -1.06
N ALA A 114 0.68 -7.34 -1.44
CA ALA A 114 -0.33 -7.93 -0.58
C ALA A 114 0.01 -9.38 -0.23
N LEU A 115 0.21 -10.21 -1.25
CA LEU A 115 0.50 -11.64 -1.07
C LEU A 115 1.77 -11.86 -0.25
N PHE A 116 2.82 -11.07 -0.52
CA PHE A 116 4.07 -11.17 0.24
C PHE A 116 3.89 -10.80 1.72
N GLY A 117 3.16 -9.72 2.03
CA GLY A 117 2.85 -9.34 3.41
C GLY A 117 2.06 -10.42 4.16
N GLY A 118 1.05 -11.02 3.51
CA GLY A 118 0.30 -12.14 4.07
C GLY A 118 1.15 -13.39 4.29
N TYR A 119 2.02 -13.71 3.34
CA TYR A 119 2.94 -14.84 3.41
C TYR A 119 3.91 -14.71 4.59
N LEU A 120 4.52 -13.54 4.79
CA LEU A 120 5.41 -13.27 5.92
C LEU A 120 4.71 -13.47 7.27
N ARG A 121 3.43 -13.09 7.37
CA ARG A 121 2.66 -13.30 8.61
C ARG A 121 2.46 -14.79 8.89
N ILE A 122 2.15 -15.57 7.86
CA ILE A 122 1.91 -17.02 8.00
C ILE A 122 3.19 -17.76 8.38
N LEU A 123 4.32 -17.40 7.77
CA LEU A 123 5.61 -17.97 8.13
C LEU A 123 5.94 -17.76 9.60
N LYS A 124 5.62 -16.59 10.16
CA LYS A 124 5.86 -16.29 11.58
C LYS A 124 4.95 -17.07 12.54
N THR A 125 3.82 -17.59 12.06
CA THR A 125 2.87 -18.36 12.89
C THR A 125 3.02 -19.87 12.79
N LYS A 126 3.87 -20.35 11.87
CA LYS A 126 4.30 -21.75 11.80
C LYS A 126 5.47 -21.97 12.76
#